data_AF-A0A943QJ97-F1
#
_entry.id   AF-A0A943QJ97-F1
#
_cell.length_a   1.000
_cell.length_b   1.000
_cell.length_c   1.000
_cell.angle_alpha   90.00
_cell.angle_beta   90.00
_cell.angle_gamma   90.00
#
_symmetry.space_group_name_H-M   'P 1'
#
loop_
_entity.id
_entity.type
_entity.pdbx_description
1 polymer ?
#
loop_
_entity_poly.entity_id
_entity_poly.type
_entity_poly.pdbx_seq_one_letter_code
_entity_poly.pdbx_strand_id
1 'polypeptide(L)'
;MLEYLPYIICGLLLLFSIKDSIQGSLEEESAVYSLKRLIYYFSIFITFLIMLLNLEDIYLAILKFASNNPEFSILNNNIVKALALGVIFAIIQAVFYFILSLLSNPLSKAYKILLSRGKVRIVLFSTLFGFLKGLVVILIMFMGIITYNYTFGRNSDIDIFNNISGYSKLNEMVSINKPVLSYNDFKEYIPANSNVIIYYNGVTLEEGIKSSKEIDDKAKEITAGAKSDREKAERIYAWVGSNVKYDFDKAEKALGREGVTNSGALEAYNTRSGICFDYACLYVAMSRAIGIGSRIVTGDAFDGQNYGPHAWNQAYLEDEGIWINVDPTFYLSGNYFDNSDFDKDHINAEIAGEWK
;
A
#
# COMPACT_ATOMS: atom_id res chain seq x y z
N MET A 1 -31.96 -11.76 6.00
CA MET A 1 -31.24 -13.01 5.62
C MET A 1 -29.76 -12.74 5.32
N LEU A 2 -29.43 -11.68 4.55
CA LEU A 2 -28.04 -11.27 4.26
C LEU A 2 -27.20 -10.90 5.50
N GLU A 3 -27.80 -10.26 6.51
CA GLU A 3 -27.09 -9.83 7.73
C GLU A 3 -26.52 -11.01 8.56
N TYR A 4 -27.21 -12.16 8.56
CA TYR A 4 -26.77 -13.36 9.29
C TYR A 4 -25.91 -14.28 8.44
N LEU A 5 -25.83 -14.05 7.13
CA LEU A 5 -25.07 -14.87 6.18
C LEU A 5 -23.61 -15.10 6.61
N PRO A 6 -22.81 -14.09 7.03
CA PRO A 6 -21.42 -14.32 7.42
C PRO A 6 -21.29 -15.22 8.66
N TYR A 7 -22.21 -15.10 9.62
CA TYR A 7 -22.27 -15.96 10.80
C TYR A 7 -22.67 -17.39 10.46
N ILE A 8 -23.61 -17.56 9.53
CA ILE A 8 -24.02 -18.88 9.03
C ILE A 8 -22.85 -19.57 8.33
N ILE A 9 -22.11 -18.86 7.47
CA ILE A 9 -20.92 -19.40 6.80
C ILE A 9 -19.87 -19.86 7.83
N CYS A 10 -19.54 -19.01 8.80
CA CYS A 10 -18.60 -19.36 9.87
C CYS A 10 -19.10 -20.57 10.69
N GLY A 11 -20.38 -20.59 11.03
CA GLY A 11 -21.01 -21.70 11.76
C GLY A 11 -20.94 -23.03 10.99
N LEU A 12 -21.20 -23.02 9.69
CA LEU A 12 -21.09 -24.19 8.83
C LEU A 12 -19.64 -24.69 8.75
N LEU A 13 -18.66 -23.79 8.58
CA LEU A 13 -17.24 -24.15 8.56
C LEU A 13 -16.79 -24.80 9.89
N LEU A 14 -17.27 -24.30 11.02
CA LEU A 14 -17.03 -24.88 12.34
C LEU A 14 -17.64 -26.29 12.45
N LEU A 15 -18.90 -26.46 12.06
CA LEU A 15 -19.59 -27.75 12.13
C LEU A 15 -18.93 -28.80 11.23
N PHE A 16 -18.58 -28.44 9.99
CA PHE A 16 -17.86 -29.33 9.09
C PHE A 16 -16.48 -29.70 9.64
N SER A 17 -15.77 -28.73 10.23
CA SER A 17 -14.45 -28.96 10.83
C SER A 17 -14.52 -29.93 12.02
N ILE A 18 -15.53 -29.81 12.87
CA ILE A 18 -15.80 -30.73 13.98
C ILE A 18 -16.14 -32.12 13.44
N LYS A 19 -17.10 -32.21 12.51
CA LYS A 19 -17.54 -33.48 11.93
C LYS A 19 -16.40 -34.25 11.28
N ASP A 20 -15.60 -33.60 10.44
CA ASP A 20 -14.41 -34.18 9.78
C ASP A 20 -13.39 -34.69 10.80
N SER A 21 -13.18 -33.94 11.88
CA SER A 21 -12.21 -34.31 12.93
C SER A 21 -12.66 -35.53 13.73
N ILE A 22 -13.95 -35.62 14.06
CA ILE A 22 -14.54 -36.79 14.74
C ILE A 22 -14.48 -38.01 13.83
N GLN A 23 -14.92 -37.87 12.57
CA GLN A 23 -14.97 -38.99 11.63
C GLN A 23 -13.57 -39.59 11.42
N GLY A 24 -12.57 -38.80 11.02
CA GLY A 24 -11.23 -39.32 10.78
C GLY A 24 -10.55 -39.86 12.03
N SER A 25 -10.84 -39.28 13.21
CA SER A 25 -10.29 -39.82 14.47
C SER A 25 -10.95 -41.13 14.90
N LEU A 26 -12.21 -41.38 14.52
CA LEU A 26 -12.86 -42.68 14.74
C LEU A 26 -12.36 -43.73 13.75
N GLU A 27 -12.13 -43.36 12.49
CA GLU A 27 -11.56 -44.24 11.46
C GLU A 27 -10.11 -44.67 11.80
N GLU A 28 -9.30 -43.75 12.35
CA GLU A 28 -7.94 -44.06 12.82
C GLU A 28 -7.89 -44.61 14.26
N GLU A 29 -9.04 -44.78 14.92
CA GLU A 29 -9.17 -45.14 16.34
C GLU A 29 -8.28 -44.30 17.28
N SER A 30 -8.08 -43.02 16.93
CA SER A 30 -7.10 -42.15 17.57
C SER A 30 -7.42 -40.66 17.37
N ALA A 31 -7.47 -39.90 18.47
CA ALA A 31 -7.60 -38.44 18.44
C ALA A 31 -6.34 -37.71 17.90
N VAL A 32 -5.26 -38.45 17.59
CA VAL A 32 -4.04 -37.88 16.97
C VAL A 32 -4.33 -37.33 15.58
N TYR A 33 -5.27 -37.94 14.85
CA TYR A 33 -5.70 -37.45 13.53
C TYR A 33 -6.14 -35.97 13.60
N SER A 34 -7.08 -35.66 14.50
CA SER A 34 -7.61 -34.30 14.65
C SER A 34 -6.55 -33.29 15.10
N LEU A 35 -5.62 -33.69 15.98
CA LEU A 35 -4.48 -32.86 16.38
C LEU A 35 -3.55 -32.56 15.19
N LYS A 36 -3.17 -33.57 14.40
CA LYS A 36 -2.31 -33.38 13.21
C LYS A 36 -2.96 -32.46 12.18
N ARG A 37 -4.27 -32.61 11.96
CA ARG A 37 -5.05 -31.73 11.07
C ARG A 37 -5.06 -30.30 11.59
N LEU A 38 -5.31 -30.07 12.87
CA LEU A 38 -5.22 -28.74 13.48
C LEU A 38 -3.85 -28.09 13.22
N ILE A 39 -2.75 -28.82 13.45
CA ILE A 39 -1.39 -28.32 13.21
C ILE A 39 -1.17 -27.96 11.75
N TYR A 40 -1.65 -28.79 10.83
CA TYR A 40 -1.57 -28.52 9.40
C TYR A 40 -2.29 -27.22 9.02
N TYR A 41 -3.54 -27.02 9.42
CA TYR A 41 -4.26 -25.76 9.14
C TYR A 41 -3.61 -24.56 9.85
N PHE A 42 -3.08 -24.74 11.06
CA PHE A 42 -2.38 -23.67 11.76
C PHE A 42 -1.09 -23.24 11.04
N SER A 43 -0.38 -24.18 10.41
CA SER A 43 0.79 -23.86 9.57
C SER A 43 0.42 -23.04 8.33
N ILE A 44 -0.73 -23.33 7.71
CA ILE A 44 -1.27 -22.54 6.58
C ILE A 44 -1.57 -21.11 7.04
N PHE A 45 -2.24 -20.96 8.18
CA PHE A 45 -2.57 -19.65 8.74
C PHE A 45 -1.33 -18.80 9.02
N ILE A 46 -0.33 -19.37 9.71
CA ILE A 46 0.93 -18.67 10.01
C ILE A 46 1.65 -18.27 8.71
N THR A 47 1.68 -19.16 7.72
CA THR A 47 2.33 -18.87 6.44
C THR A 47 1.66 -17.70 5.74
N PHE A 48 0.33 -17.67 5.70
CA PHE A 48 -0.43 -16.56 5.17
C PHE A 48 -0.12 -15.25 5.91
N LEU A 49 -0.11 -15.27 7.24
CA LEU A 49 0.19 -14.09 8.06
C LEU A 49 1.60 -13.55 7.75
N ILE A 50 2.60 -14.41 7.70
CA ILE A 50 3.99 -14.00 7.41
C ILE A 50 4.13 -13.47 6.00
N MET A 51 3.60 -14.17 4.99
CA MET A 51 3.68 -13.71 3.61
C MET A 51 3.00 -12.36 3.41
N LEU A 52 1.87 -12.14 4.09
CA LEU A 52 1.13 -10.89 3.97
C LEU A 52 1.88 -9.74 4.64
N LEU A 53 2.43 -9.95 5.84
CA LEU A 53 3.24 -8.95 6.55
C LEU A 53 4.56 -8.60 5.83
N ASN A 54 5.04 -9.45 4.92
CA ASN A 54 6.30 -9.26 4.19
C ASN A 54 6.09 -9.24 2.68
N LEU A 55 4.87 -8.91 2.21
CA LEU A 55 4.50 -9.03 0.79
C LEU A 55 5.37 -8.13 -0.10
N GLU A 56 5.74 -6.96 0.42
CA GLU A 56 6.60 -5.96 -0.21
C GLU A 56 7.99 -6.51 -0.51
N ASP A 57 8.68 -7.01 0.52
CA ASP A 57 10.00 -7.62 0.40
C ASP A 57 10.00 -8.84 -0.52
N ILE A 58 8.96 -9.67 -0.42
CA ILE A 58 8.79 -10.84 -1.29
C ILE A 58 8.64 -10.40 -2.76
N TYR A 59 7.85 -9.36 -3.02
CA TYR A 59 7.66 -8.84 -4.36
C TYR A 59 8.94 -8.22 -4.93
N LEU A 60 9.67 -7.44 -4.13
CA LEU A 60 10.96 -6.87 -4.51
C LEU A 60 12.01 -7.96 -4.80
N ALA A 61 12.05 -9.02 -3.99
CA ALA A 61 12.92 -10.17 -4.24
C ALA A 61 12.58 -10.86 -5.57
N ILE A 62 11.30 -11.03 -5.89
CA ILE A 62 10.85 -11.59 -7.18
C ILE A 62 11.27 -10.69 -8.34
N LEU A 63 11.06 -9.37 -8.23
CA LEU A 63 11.45 -8.41 -9.26
C LEU A 63 12.97 -8.40 -9.49
N LYS A 64 13.76 -8.37 -8.41
CA LYS A 64 15.23 -8.46 -8.48
C LYS A 64 15.69 -9.74 -9.17
N PHE A 65 15.10 -10.88 -8.83
CA PHE A 65 15.40 -12.14 -9.48
C PHE A 65 15.06 -12.12 -10.98
N ALA A 66 13.88 -11.61 -11.35
CA ALA A 66 13.47 -11.52 -12.75
C ALA A 66 14.37 -10.56 -13.55
N SER A 67 14.78 -9.43 -12.97
CA SER A 67 15.70 -8.48 -13.58
C SER A 67 17.08 -9.10 -13.86
N ASN A 68 17.61 -9.86 -12.89
CA ASN A 68 18.92 -10.50 -13.02
C ASN A 68 18.95 -11.72 -13.97
N ASN A 69 17.79 -12.28 -14.32
CA ASN A 69 17.70 -13.47 -15.18
C ASN A 69 16.74 -13.20 -16.35
N PRO A 70 17.18 -12.48 -17.40
CA PRO A 70 16.31 -12.03 -18.49
C PRO A 70 15.63 -13.16 -19.28
N GLU A 71 16.22 -14.36 -19.29
CA GLU A 71 15.57 -15.56 -19.85
C GLU A 71 14.23 -15.90 -19.17
N PHE A 72 14.00 -15.44 -17.93
CA PHE A 72 12.74 -15.56 -17.21
C PHE A 72 11.84 -14.33 -17.35
N SER A 73 11.92 -13.58 -18.46
CA SER A 73 10.99 -12.48 -18.78
C SER A 73 9.50 -12.85 -18.67
N ILE A 74 9.17 -14.14 -18.73
CA ILE A 74 7.83 -14.70 -18.49
C ILE A 74 7.31 -14.43 -17.07
N LEU A 75 8.20 -14.21 -16.08
CA LEU A 75 7.86 -13.78 -14.71
C LEU A 75 7.19 -12.41 -14.66
N ASN A 76 7.28 -11.61 -15.73
CA ASN A 76 6.56 -10.34 -15.76
C ASN A 76 5.04 -10.51 -16.00
N ASN A 77 4.60 -11.72 -16.37
CA ASN A 77 3.19 -12.06 -16.47
C ASN A 77 2.57 -12.29 -15.07
N ASN A 78 1.46 -11.62 -14.79
CA ASN A 78 0.74 -11.71 -13.50
C ASN A 78 0.39 -13.15 -13.10
N ILE A 79 0.11 -14.03 -14.07
CA ILE A 79 -0.18 -15.45 -13.82
C ILE A 79 1.08 -16.16 -13.27
N VAL A 80 2.24 -15.88 -13.85
CA VAL A 80 3.50 -16.48 -13.44
C VAL A 80 3.94 -15.96 -12.07
N LYS A 81 3.73 -14.66 -11.79
CA LYS A 81 3.95 -14.08 -10.44
C LYS A 81 3.07 -14.77 -9.39
N ALA A 82 1.80 -15.00 -9.69
CA ALA A 82 0.88 -15.71 -8.80
C ALA A 82 1.33 -17.17 -8.55
N LEU A 83 1.79 -17.86 -9.59
CA LEU A 83 2.35 -19.21 -9.46
C LEU A 83 3.61 -19.23 -8.61
N ALA A 84 4.53 -18.28 -8.81
CA ALA A 84 5.75 -18.15 -8.02
C ALA A 84 5.43 -17.90 -6.53
N LEU A 85 4.48 -17.00 -6.23
CA LEU A 85 3.99 -16.79 -4.87
C LEU A 85 3.39 -18.06 -4.27
N GLY A 86 2.65 -18.84 -5.06
CA GLY A 86 2.11 -20.14 -4.63
C GLY A 86 3.21 -21.17 -4.28
N VAL A 87 4.32 -21.19 -5.04
CA VAL A 87 5.47 -22.04 -4.75
C VAL A 87 6.17 -21.59 -3.46
N ILE A 88 6.42 -20.28 -3.31
CA ILE A 88 7.00 -19.71 -2.08
C ILE A 88 6.12 -20.05 -0.88
N PHE A 89 4.81 -19.88 -1.00
CA PHE A 89 3.84 -20.26 0.03
C PHE A 89 4.00 -21.73 0.43
N ALA A 90 4.04 -22.65 -0.55
CA ALA A 90 4.16 -24.08 -0.27
C ALA A 90 5.47 -24.42 0.45
N ILE A 91 6.58 -23.78 0.09
CA ILE A 91 7.89 -23.97 0.74
C ILE A 91 7.83 -23.49 2.20
N ILE A 92 7.37 -22.27 2.43
CA ILE A 92 7.27 -21.69 3.78
C ILE A 92 6.32 -22.52 4.65
N GLN A 93 5.16 -22.93 4.10
CA GLN A 93 4.19 -23.77 4.80
C GLN A 93 4.77 -25.13 5.17
N ALA A 94 5.55 -25.76 4.29
CA ALA A 94 6.20 -27.04 4.58
C ALA A 94 7.19 -26.91 5.75
N VAL A 95 7.97 -25.83 5.80
CA VAL A 95 8.90 -25.54 6.91
C VAL A 95 8.15 -25.35 8.23
N PHE A 96 7.11 -24.50 8.25
CA PHE A 96 6.33 -24.28 9.46
C PHE A 96 5.59 -25.53 9.92
N TYR A 97 5.03 -26.30 8.98
CA TYR A 97 4.39 -27.56 9.31
C TYR A 97 5.39 -28.53 9.94
N PHE A 98 6.60 -28.64 9.39
CA PHE A 98 7.65 -29.48 9.96
C PHE A 98 8.02 -29.05 11.38
N ILE A 99 8.25 -27.76 11.61
CA ILE A 99 8.58 -27.21 12.94
C ILE A 99 7.45 -27.47 13.94
N LEU A 100 6.20 -27.13 13.58
CA LEU A 100 5.04 -27.35 14.45
C LEU A 100 4.80 -28.84 14.71
N SER A 101 5.01 -29.70 13.72
CA SER A 101 4.93 -31.15 13.89
C SER A 101 5.98 -31.64 14.89
N LEU A 102 7.22 -31.15 14.82
CA LEU A 102 8.26 -31.49 15.79
C LEU A 102 7.89 -31.07 17.22
N LEU A 103 7.43 -29.82 17.39
CA LEU A 103 7.00 -29.28 18.68
C LEU A 103 5.80 -30.03 19.25
N SER A 104 4.92 -30.54 18.38
CA SER A 104 3.74 -31.29 18.78
C SER A 104 4.00 -32.77 19.10
N ASN A 105 5.21 -33.29 18.84
CA ASN A 105 5.51 -34.71 19.04
C ASN A 105 5.31 -35.20 20.49
N PRO A 106 5.72 -34.46 21.54
CA PRO A 106 5.45 -34.84 22.93
C PRO A 106 3.95 -34.92 23.21
N LEU A 107 3.19 -33.93 22.71
CA LEU A 107 1.74 -33.88 22.83
C LEU A 107 1.09 -35.07 22.11
N SER A 108 1.50 -35.37 20.87
CA SER A 108 1.01 -36.51 20.10
C SER A 108 1.28 -37.85 20.80
N LYS A 109 2.46 -38.02 21.43
CA LYS A 109 2.78 -39.22 22.22
C LYS A 109 1.92 -39.32 23.47
N ALA A 110 1.77 -38.23 24.23
CA ALA A 110 0.90 -38.19 25.40
C ALA A 110 -0.55 -38.54 25.02
N TYR A 111 -1.04 -37.98 23.91
CA TYR A 111 -2.37 -38.26 23.38
C TYR A 111 -2.56 -39.73 22.99
N LYS A 112 -1.60 -40.35 22.29
CA LYS A 112 -1.68 -41.81 21.97
C LYS A 112 -1.85 -42.66 23.24
N ILE A 113 -1.15 -42.31 24.31
CA ILE A 113 -1.19 -43.05 25.57
C ILE A 113 -2.53 -42.82 26.30
N LEU A 114 -2.99 -41.57 26.40
CA LEU A 114 -4.21 -41.18 27.14
C LEU A 114 -5.53 -41.63 26.47
N LEU A 115 -5.56 -41.75 25.15
CA LEU A 115 -6.79 -41.90 24.36
C LEU A 115 -6.95 -43.24 23.61
N SER A 116 -5.98 -44.15 23.72
CA SER A 116 -6.07 -45.52 23.17
C SER A 116 -7.16 -46.41 23.80
N ARG A 117 -7.90 -45.90 24.80
CA ARG A 117 -8.93 -46.66 25.53
C ARG A 117 -10.23 -45.87 25.65
N GLY A 118 -11.10 -46.04 24.65
CA GLY A 118 -12.53 -45.69 24.72
C GLY A 118 -13.01 -44.67 23.67
N LYS A 119 -13.98 -45.07 22.84
CA LYS A 119 -14.58 -44.24 21.77
C LYS A 119 -15.09 -42.87 22.25
N VAL A 120 -15.61 -42.80 23.48
CA VAL A 120 -16.12 -41.55 24.08
C VAL A 120 -15.02 -40.49 24.20
N ARG A 121 -13.82 -40.88 24.66
CA ARG A 121 -12.71 -39.93 24.82
C ARG A 121 -12.22 -39.43 23.46
N ILE A 122 -12.15 -40.32 22.45
CA ILE A 122 -11.80 -39.96 21.08
C ILE A 122 -12.73 -38.87 20.57
N VAL A 123 -14.04 -39.05 20.72
CA VAL A 123 -15.04 -38.05 20.28
C VAL A 123 -14.84 -36.71 21.00
N LEU A 124 -14.71 -36.71 22.34
CA LEU A 124 -14.57 -35.48 23.12
C LEU A 124 -13.37 -34.63 22.67
N PHE A 125 -12.18 -35.24 22.55
CA PHE A 125 -10.99 -34.51 22.15
C PHE A 125 -11.00 -34.11 20.68
N SER A 126 -11.58 -34.95 19.81
CA SER A 126 -11.71 -34.63 18.39
C SER A 126 -12.71 -33.50 18.13
N THR A 127 -13.73 -33.35 18.98
CA THR A 127 -14.62 -32.18 18.97
C THR A 127 -13.86 -30.91 19.33
N LEU A 128 -13.04 -30.94 20.40
CA LEU A 128 -12.25 -29.78 20.80
C LEU A 128 -11.25 -29.36 19.71
N PHE A 129 -10.45 -30.30 19.20
CA PHE A 129 -9.49 -29.99 18.13
C PHE A 129 -10.18 -29.63 16.82
N GLY A 130 -11.32 -30.24 16.52
CA GLY A 130 -12.14 -29.87 15.36
C GLY A 130 -12.72 -28.46 15.46
N PHE A 131 -13.11 -28.02 16.65
CA PHE A 131 -13.55 -26.65 16.90
C PHE A 131 -12.39 -25.65 16.71
N LEU A 132 -11.22 -25.91 17.32
CA LEU A 132 -10.03 -25.08 17.14
C LEU A 132 -9.60 -25.03 15.66
N LYS A 133 -9.63 -26.17 14.97
CA LYS A 133 -9.34 -26.26 13.52
C LYS A 133 -10.31 -25.39 12.73
N GLY A 134 -11.60 -25.43 13.05
CA GLY A 134 -12.61 -24.62 12.40
C GLY A 134 -12.39 -23.11 12.59
N LEU A 135 -11.97 -22.67 13.78
CA LEU A 135 -11.57 -21.27 14.01
C LEU A 135 -10.39 -20.87 13.12
N VAL A 136 -9.37 -21.72 13.01
CA VAL A 136 -8.22 -21.48 12.14
C VAL A 136 -8.62 -21.43 10.65
N VAL A 137 -9.52 -22.31 10.20
CA VAL A 137 -10.06 -22.30 8.83
C VAL A 137 -10.79 -20.99 8.54
N ILE A 138 -11.57 -20.48 9.49
CA ILE A 138 -12.23 -19.17 9.36
C ILE A 138 -11.20 -18.06 9.23
N LEU A 139 -10.15 -18.06 10.05
CA LEU A 139 -9.08 -17.06 9.96
C LEU A 139 -8.34 -17.10 8.63
N ILE A 140 -8.09 -18.30 8.08
CA ILE A 140 -7.50 -18.46 6.73
C ILE A 140 -8.41 -17.87 5.66
N MET A 141 -9.72 -18.15 5.74
CA MET A 141 -10.70 -17.57 4.81
C MET A 141 -10.72 -16.05 4.88
N PHE A 142 -10.75 -15.48 6.09
CA PHE A 142 -10.66 -14.03 6.29
C PHE A 142 -9.39 -13.47 5.67
N MET A 143 -8.25 -14.11 5.90
CA MET A 143 -6.98 -13.67 5.32
C MET A 143 -7.00 -13.71 3.79
N GLY A 144 -7.57 -14.76 3.19
CA GLY A 144 -7.71 -14.86 1.74
C GLY A 144 -8.56 -13.74 1.14
N ILE A 145 -9.67 -13.38 1.80
CA ILE A 145 -10.54 -12.29 1.39
C ILE A 145 -9.83 -10.94 1.55
N ILE A 146 -9.20 -10.71 2.70
CA ILE A 146 -8.40 -9.52 2.96
C ILE A 146 -7.32 -9.35 1.87
N THR A 147 -6.57 -10.42 1.59
CA THR A 147 -5.54 -10.43 0.55
C THR A 147 -6.13 -10.11 -0.83
N TYR A 148 -7.27 -10.72 -1.18
CA TYR A 148 -7.97 -10.44 -2.43
C TYR A 148 -8.39 -8.97 -2.52
N ASN A 149 -9.04 -8.43 -1.50
CA ASN A 149 -9.50 -7.03 -1.46
C ASN A 149 -8.31 -6.05 -1.59
N TYR A 150 -7.15 -6.37 -0.99
CA TYR A 150 -5.95 -5.53 -1.13
C TYR A 150 -5.22 -5.69 -2.48
N THR A 151 -5.29 -6.87 -3.11
CA THR A 151 -4.50 -7.17 -4.32
C THR A 151 -5.30 -6.96 -5.61
N PHE A 152 -6.50 -7.54 -5.70
CA PHE A 152 -7.29 -7.64 -6.92
C PHE A 152 -8.65 -6.95 -6.83
N GLY A 153 -9.23 -6.84 -5.63
CA GLY A 153 -10.60 -6.39 -5.39
C GLY A 153 -10.86 -4.89 -5.55
N ARG A 154 -9.95 -4.11 -6.17
CA ARG A 154 -10.04 -2.63 -6.27
C ARG A 154 -11.40 -2.10 -6.78
N ASN A 155 -12.14 -2.88 -7.57
CA ASN A 155 -13.46 -2.54 -8.10
C ASN A 155 -14.58 -3.52 -7.68
N SER A 156 -14.29 -4.49 -6.80
CA SER A 156 -15.18 -5.60 -6.46
C SER A 156 -14.84 -6.21 -5.09
N ASP A 157 -14.76 -5.35 -4.08
CA ASP A 157 -14.45 -5.75 -2.71
C ASP A 157 -15.49 -6.73 -2.14
N ILE A 158 -15.01 -7.69 -1.36
CA ILE A 158 -15.84 -8.66 -0.63
C ILE A 158 -15.95 -8.18 0.82
N ASP A 159 -17.07 -7.53 1.15
CA ASP A 159 -17.31 -6.88 2.45
C ASP A 159 -18.21 -7.66 3.40
N ILE A 160 -18.57 -8.88 3.01
CA ILE A 160 -19.60 -9.67 3.71
C ILE A 160 -19.24 -9.99 5.17
N PHE A 161 -17.95 -9.93 5.54
CA PHE A 161 -17.46 -10.25 6.89
C PHE A 161 -17.10 -9.02 7.74
N ASN A 162 -17.29 -7.80 7.24
CA ASN A 162 -16.86 -6.56 7.92
C ASN A 162 -17.51 -6.38 9.32
N ASN A 163 -18.69 -6.94 9.53
CA ASN A 163 -19.42 -6.90 10.81
C ASN A 163 -18.93 -7.92 11.85
N ILE A 164 -18.02 -8.84 11.49
CA ILE A 164 -17.43 -9.79 12.43
C ILE A 164 -16.19 -9.16 13.04
N SER A 165 -16.20 -8.94 14.36
CA SER A 165 -15.09 -8.29 15.08
C SER A 165 -13.72 -8.95 14.87
N GLY A 166 -13.69 -10.28 14.72
CA GLY A 166 -12.47 -11.03 14.40
C GLY A 166 -11.91 -10.72 13.00
N TYR A 167 -12.79 -10.49 12.01
CA TYR A 167 -12.38 -10.05 10.68
C TYR A 167 -11.88 -8.61 10.70
N SER A 168 -12.63 -7.69 11.33
CA SER A 168 -12.27 -6.26 11.35
C SER A 168 -10.90 -6.03 11.99
N LYS A 169 -10.61 -6.70 13.12
CA LYS A 169 -9.29 -6.63 13.78
C LYS A 169 -8.17 -7.18 12.90
N LEU A 170 -8.41 -8.29 12.19
CA LEU A 170 -7.42 -8.86 11.29
C LEU A 170 -7.15 -7.92 10.11
N ASN A 171 -8.21 -7.32 9.54
CA ASN A 171 -8.09 -6.35 8.46
C ASN A 171 -7.31 -5.10 8.89
N GLU A 172 -7.51 -4.62 10.11
CA GLU A 172 -6.78 -3.49 10.70
C GLU A 172 -5.28 -3.79 10.89
N MET A 173 -4.94 -4.95 11.43
CA MET A 173 -3.53 -5.39 11.56
C MET A 173 -2.82 -5.47 10.22
N VAL A 174 -3.55 -5.86 9.18
CA VAL A 174 -3.05 -5.90 7.80
C VAL A 174 -2.94 -4.49 7.21
N SER A 175 -3.91 -3.61 7.44
CA SER A 175 -3.92 -2.26 6.86
C SER A 175 -2.81 -1.36 7.38
N ILE A 176 -2.34 -1.57 8.61
CA ILE A 176 -1.23 -0.80 9.20
C ILE A 176 0.11 -1.16 8.56
N ASN A 177 0.27 -2.39 8.06
CA ASN A 177 1.50 -2.87 7.44
C ASN A 177 1.43 -2.82 5.91
N LYS A 178 0.73 -1.83 5.35
CA LYS A 178 0.36 -1.82 3.94
C LYS A 178 1.59 -1.68 3.04
N PRO A 179 1.65 -2.55 2.02
CA PRO A 179 2.40 -2.46 0.80
C PRO A 179 2.61 -1.12 0.05
N VAL A 180 3.11 0.00 0.57
CA VAL A 180 3.32 1.19 -0.30
C VAL A 180 4.65 1.06 -1.03
N LEU A 181 4.70 0.21 -2.06
CA LEU A 181 5.79 0.20 -3.02
C LEU A 181 5.87 1.58 -3.70
N SER A 182 6.90 2.34 -3.36
CA SER A 182 7.27 3.58 -4.04
C SER A 182 7.91 3.26 -5.40
N TYR A 183 7.86 4.21 -6.34
CA TYR A 183 8.58 4.10 -7.62
C TYR A 183 10.05 3.77 -7.42
N ASN A 184 10.67 4.32 -6.37
CA ASN A 184 12.08 4.14 -6.08
C ASN A 184 12.42 2.71 -5.68
N ASP A 185 11.48 2.00 -5.05
CA ASP A 185 11.69 0.61 -4.64
C ASP A 185 11.83 -0.32 -5.84
N PHE A 186 11.26 0.04 -7.00
CA PHE A 186 11.32 -0.79 -8.21
C PHE A 186 12.03 -0.18 -9.41
N LYS A 187 12.41 1.11 -9.38
CA LYS A 187 13.09 1.82 -10.48
C LYS A 187 14.33 1.08 -10.97
N GLU A 188 15.11 0.51 -10.07
CA GLU A 188 16.32 -0.27 -10.42
C GLU A 188 16.01 -1.62 -11.09
N TYR A 189 14.79 -2.12 -10.93
CA TYR A 189 14.33 -3.39 -11.53
C TYR A 189 13.53 -3.18 -12.82
N ILE A 190 13.25 -1.93 -13.19
CA ILE A 190 12.65 -1.59 -14.48
C ILE A 190 13.73 -1.74 -15.57
N PRO A 191 13.50 -2.53 -16.63
CA PRO A 191 14.45 -2.63 -17.74
C PRO A 191 14.72 -1.25 -18.34
N ALA A 192 16.00 -0.89 -18.50
CA ALA A 192 16.43 0.42 -19.01
C ALA A 192 15.82 0.82 -20.38
N ASN A 193 15.27 -0.14 -21.14
CA ASN A 193 14.63 0.06 -22.45
C ASN A 193 13.09 0.08 -22.40
N SER A 194 12.48 0.16 -21.23
CA SER A 194 11.02 0.25 -21.11
C SER A 194 10.57 1.71 -21.09
N ASN A 195 9.67 2.05 -22.01
CA ASN A 195 8.94 3.33 -22.00
C ASN A 195 7.94 3.31 -20.83
N VAL A 196 8.44 3.49 -19.61
CA VAL A 196 7.60 3.57 -18.42
C VAL A 196 6.98 4.96 -18.35
N ILE A 197 5.67 5.00 -18.52
CA ILE A 197 4.87 6.19 -18.27
C ILE A 197 4.53 6.20 -16.78
N ILE A 198 5.01 7.21 -16.06
CA ILE A 198 4.74 7.41 -14.64
C ILE A 198 3.55 8.36 -14.50
N TYR A 199 2.57 7.94 -13.70
CA TYR A 199 1.42 8.75 -13.35
C TYR A 199 1.54 9.21 -11.90
N TYR A 200 1.37 10.50 -11.68
CA TYR A 200 1.25 11.15 -10.38
C TYR A 200 -0.20 11.61 -10.23
N ASN A 201 -0.92 11.07 -9.26
CA ASN A 201 -2.32 11.44 -9.00
C ASN A 201 -3.19 11.39 -10.27
N GLY A 202 -2.99 10.32 -11.05
CA GLY A 202 -3.74 9.98 -12.27
C GLY A 202 -3.32 10.68 -13.55
N VAL A 203 -2.29 11.53 -13.53
CA VAL A 203 -1.78 12.25 -14.71
C VAL A 203 -0.27 12.11 -14.84
N THR A 204 0.28 12.20 -16.05
CA THR A 204 1.74 12.33 -16.23
C THR A 204 2.23 13.70 -15.78
N LEU A 205 3.53 13.88 -15.55
CA LEU A 205 4.08 15.21 -15.22
C LEU A 205 3.81 16.23 -16.33
N GLU A 206 3.95 15.84 -17.60
CA GLU A 206 3.69 16.72 -18.75
C GLU A 206 2.22 17.13 -18.86
N GLU A 207 1.28 16.24 -18.53
CA GLU A 207 -0.14 16.57 -18.41
C GLU A 207 -0.40 17.47 -17.20
N GLY A 208 0.22 17.16 -16.05
CA GLY A 208 0.06 17.87 -14.79
C GLY A 208 0.49 19.33 -14.88
N ILE A 209 1.61 19.63 -15.54
CA ILE A 209 2.12 21.01 -15.67
C ILE A 209 1.51 21.79 -16.84
N LYS A 210 0.54 21.22 -17.56
CA LYS A 210 -0.04 21.88 -18.73
C LYS A 210 -0.63 23.23 -18.34
N SER A 211 -0.22 24.29 -19.03
CA SER A 211 -0.69 25.65 -18.78
C SER A 211 -1.87 26.03 -19.68
N SER A 212 -2.51 27.16 -19.38
CA SER A 212 -3.46 27.86 -20.24
C SER A 212 -3.07 29.33 -20.37
N LYS A 213 -3.70 30.04 -21.31
CA LYS A 213 -3.47 31.48 -21.48
C LYS A 213 -3.80 32.26 -20.21
N GLU A 214 -4.82 31.86 -19.47
CA GLU A 214 -5.24 32.48 -18.22
C GLU A 214 -4.19 32.30 -17.11
N ILE A 215 -3.57 31.12 -17.00
CA ILE A 215 -2.48 30.86 -16.07
C ILE A 215 -1.27 31.72 -16.44
N ASP A 216 -0.89 31.73 -17.73
CA ASP A 216 0.27 32.47 -18.22
C ASP A 216 0.10 33.99 -18.01
N ASP A 217 -1.07 34.53 -18.33
CA ASP A 217 -1.38 35.94 -18.16
C ASP A 217 -1.42 36.32 -16.68
N LYS A 218 -1.99 35.44 -15.82
CA LYS A 218 -2.00 35.68 -14.37
C LYS A 218 -0.58 35.71 -13.81
N ALA A 219 0.29 34.79 -14.21
CA ALA A 219 1.70 34.79 -13.80
C ALA A 219 2.42 36.10 -14.18
N LYS A 220 2.22 36.58 -15.42
CA LYS A 220 2.77 37.85 -15.91
C LYS A 220 2.22 39.06 -15.15
N GLU A 221 0.93 39.04 -14.84
CA GLU A 221 0.26 40.10 -14.08
C GLU A 221 0.83 40.22 -12.66
N ILE A 222 0.89 39.13 -11.90
CA ILE A 222 1.33 39.17 -10.49
C ILE A 222 2.82 39.45 -10.34
N THR A 223 3.63 39.05 -11.33
CA THR A 223 5.07 39.33 -11.37
C THR A 223 5.39 40.68 -12.02
N ALA A 224 4.40 41.43 -12.49
CA ALA A 224 4.62 42.72 -13.12
C ALA A 224 5.39 43.67 -12.18
N GLY A 225 6.46 44.26 -12.72
CA GLY A 225 7.32 45.20 -12.01
C GLY A 225 8.36 44.57 -11.08
N ALA A 226 8.38 43.24 -10.90
CA ALA A 226 9.41 42.54 -10.14
C ALA A 226 10.81 42.83 -10.70
N LYS A 227 11.81 42.95 -9.81
CA LYS A 227 13.18 43.40 -10.14
C LYS A 227 14.21 42.28 -10.17
N SER A 228 13.90 41.14 -9.56
CA SER A 228 14.75 39.95 -9.50
C SER A 228 13.94 38.69 -9.77
N ASP A 229 14.63 37.60 -10.09
CA ASP A 229 14.01 36.29 -10.24
C ASP A 229 13.48 35.78 -8.90
N ARG A 230 14.18 36.09 -7.79
CA ARG A 230 13.69 35.82 -6.44
C ARG A 230 12.33 36.45 -6.18
N GLU A 231 12.17 37.73 -6.52
CA GLU A 231 10.90 38.44 -6.32
C GLU A 231 9.78 37.84 -7.20
N LYS A 232 10.09 37.43 -8.43
CA LYS A 232 9.12 36.71 -9.27
C LYS A 232 8.71 35.39 -8.62
N ALA A 233 9.68 34.56 -8.23
CA ALA A 233 9.46 33.26 -7.62
C ALA A 233 8.64 33.36 -6.33
N GLU A 234 8.93 34.36 -5.48
CA GLU A 234 8.21 34.63 -4.24
C GLU A 234 6.76 35.06 -4.49
N ARG A 235 6.52 35.92 -5.50
CA ARG A 235 5.16 36.35 -5.88
C ARG A 235 4.32 35.19 -6.41
N ILE A 236 4.89 34.29 -7.21
CA ILE A 236 4.20 33.06 -7.63
C ILE A 236 3.88 32.18 -6.41
N TYR A 237 4.88 31.94 -5.54
CA TYR A 237 4.72 31.15 -4.32
C TYR A 237 3.58 31.68 -3.45
N ALA A 238 3.60 32.98 -3.16
CA ALA A 238 2.58 33.62 -2.34
C ALA A 238 1.20 33.58 -3.00
N TRP A 239 1.12 33.78 -4.31
CA TRP A 239 -0.17 33.74 -5.01
C TRP A 239 -0.75 32.33 -5.01
N VAL A 240 0.03 31.30 -5.37
CA VAL A 240 -0.44 29.92 -5.37
C VAL A 240 -0.88 29.50 -3.96
N GLY A 241 -0.02 29.73 -2.96
CA GLY A 241 -0.30 29.35 -1.57
C GLY A 241 -1.45 30.09 -0.90
N SER A 242 -1.82 31.29 -1.39
CA SER A 242 -2.95 32.05 -0.87
C SER A 242 -4.26 31.90 -1.67
N ASN A 243 -4.20 31.35 -2.90
CA ASN A 243 -5.36 31.27 -3.80
C ASN A 243 -5.80 29.84 -4.11
N VAL A 244 -5.06 28.82 -3.69
CA VAL A 244 -5.49 27.41 -3.75
C VAL A 244 -5.81 26.95 -2.34
N LYS A 245 -6.93 26.24 -2.17
CA LYS A 245 -7.32 25.61 -0.91
C LYS A 245 -6.90 24.14 -0.90
N TYR A 246 -6.35 23.67 0.21
CA TYR A 246 -6.00 22.26 0.35
C TYR A 246 -7.26 21.38 0.41
N ASP A 247 -7.29 20.35 -0.42
CA ASP A 247 -8.42 19.43 -0.57
C ASP A 247 -8.14 18.12 0.17
N PHE A 248 -8.57 18.06 1.43
CA PHE A 248 -8.35 16.90 2.29
C PHE A 248 -9.09 15.65 1.79
N ASP A 249 -10.28 15.80 1.20
CA ASP A 249 -11.04 14.68 0.64
C ASP A 249 -10.31 14.11 -0.59
N LYS A 250 -9.77 14.99 -1.44
CA LYS A 250 -8.93 14.57 -2.56
C LYS A 250 -7.63 13.93 -2.08
N ALA A 251 -7.03 14.41 -1.00
CA ALA A 251 -5.82 13.81 -0.42
C ALA A 251 -6.09 12.39 0.10
N GLU A 252 -7.19 12.20 0.82
CA GLU A 252 -7.63 10.89 1.29
C GLU A 252 -7.89 9.94 0.11
N LYS A 253 -8.53 10.42 -0.98
CA LYS A 253 -8.75 9.63 -2.19
C LYS A 253 -7.46 9.30 -2.94
N ALA A 254 -6.51 10.23 -3.00
CA ALA A 254 -5.22 10.04 -3.66
C ALA A 254 -4.35 8.98 -2.95
N LEU A 255 -4.39 8.94 -1.63
CA LEU A 255 -3.78 7.87 -0.81
C LEU A 255 -4.65 6.59 -0.76
N GLY A 256 -5.95 6.76 -1.04
CA GLY A 256 -6.97 5.74 -1.06
C GLY A 256 -6.97 4.88 -2.33
N ARG A 257 -7.88 3.91 -2.37
CA ARG A 257 -7.98 2.93 -3.47
C ARG A 257 -8.56 3.53 -4.76
N GLU A 258 -9.40 4.56 -4.62
CA GLU A 258 -10.03 5.26 -5.75
C GLU A 258 -8.99 5.98 -6.62
N GLY A 259 -7.91 6.46 -5.99
CA GLY A 259 -6.99 7.39 -6.62
C GLY A 259 -7.71 8.69 -7.00
N VAL A 260 -7.02 9.51 -7.79
CA VAL A 260 -7.58 10.74 -8.36
C VAL A 260 -7.14 10.82 -9.82
N THR A 261 -7.94 11.44 -10.68
CA THR A 261 -7.62 11.61 -12.11
C THR A 261 -7.72 13.05 -12.58
N ASN A 262 -8.26 13.94 -11.74
CA ASN A 262 -8.38 15.37 -11.98
C ASN A 262 -7.29 16.11 -11.20
N SER A 263 -6.06 16.06 -11.69
CA SER A 263 -4.92 16.70 -11.03
C SER A 263 -4.11 17.57 -11.99
N GLY A 264 -3.31 18.48 -11.43
CA GLY A 264 -2.41 19.36 -12.17
C GLY A 264 -2.79 20.84 -12.14
N ALA A 265 -2.00 21.65 -12.85
CA ALA A 265 -2.06 23.09 -12.89
C ALA A 265 -3.42 23.63 -13.35
N LEU A 266 -4.01 23.05 -14.40
CA LEU A 266 -5.32 23.46 -14.91
C LEU A 266 -6.42 23.23 -13.86
N GLU A 267 -6.41 22.07 -13.20
CA GLU A 267 -7.42 21.75 -12.17
C GLU A 267 -7.27 22.70 -10.98
N ALA A 268 -6.06 22.84 -10.46
CA ALA A 268 -5.75 23.74 -9.34
C ALA A 268 -6.17 25.18 -9.64
N TYR A 269 -5.89 25.65 -10.86
CA TYR A 269 -6.23 27.00 -11.27
C TYR A 269 -7.74 27.19 -11.43
N ASN A 270 -8.42 26.26 -12.09
CA ASN A 270 -9.85 26.43 -12.39
C ASN A 270 -10.73 26.26 -11.15
N THR A 271 -10.39 25.30 -10.28
CA THR A 271 -11.18 24.96 -9.10
C THR A 271 -10.77 25.73 -7.85
N ARG A 272 -9.55 26.30 -7.83
CA ARG A 272 -8.91 26.86 -6.63
C ARG A 272 -8.81 25.86 -5.48
N SER A 273 -8.73 24.57 -5.80
CA SER A 273 -8.66 23.45 -4.86
C SER A 273 -7.65 22.42 -5.35
N GLY A 274 -6.95 21.75 -4.45
CA GLY A 274 -6.02 20.69 -4.81
C GLY A 274 -5.19 20.16 -3.63
N ILE A 275 -4.31 19.23 -3.92
CA ILE A 275 -3.33 18.65 -2.97
C ILE A 275 -1.90 19.04 -3.38
N CYS A 276 -0.89 18.70 -2.57
CA CYS A 276 0.51 19.12 -2.75
C CYS A 276 1.02 19.03 -4.21
N PHE A 277 0.73 17.94 -4.91
CA PHE A 277 1.08 17.77 -6.33
C PHE A 277 0.44 18.80 -7.26
N ASP A 278 -0.81 19.20 -7.01
CA ASP A 278 -1.52 20.21 -7.80
C ASP A 278 -0.92 21.61 -7.60
N TYR A 279 -0.54 21.94 -6.37
CA TYR A 279 0.18 23.18 -6.04
C TYR A 279 1.52 23.20 -6.77
N ALA A 280 2.27 22.10 -6.69
CA ALA A 280 3.56 21.97 -7.33
C ALA A 280 3.47 22.12 -8.85
N CYS A 281 2.47 21.48 -9.47
CA CYS A 281 2.20 21.63 -10.90
C CYS A 281 1.84 23.06 -11.30
N LEU A 282 0.96 23.72 -10.53
CA LEU A 282 0.56 25.09 -10.81
C LEU A 282 1.73 26.07 -10.68
N TYR A 283 2.58 25.87 -9.66
CA TYR A 283 3.80 26.65 -9.49
C TYR A 283 4.74 26.52 -10.70
N VAL A 284 4.96 25.29 -11.20
CA VAL A 284 5.76 25.07 -12.42
C VAL A 284 5.13 25.76 -13.63
N ALA A 285 3.83 25.59 -13.86
CA ALA A 285 3.14 26.18 -15.01
C ALA A 285 3.25 27.71 -15.02
N MET A 286 3.05 28.35 -13.86
CA MET A 286 3.18 29.80 -13.72
C MET A 286 4.63 30.27 -13.85
N SER A 287 5.60 29.55 -13.27
CA SER A 287 7.03 29.90 -13.32
C SER A 287 7.56 29.89 -14.75
N ARG A 288 7.19 28.86 -15.54
CA ARG A 288 7.56 28.75 -16.96
C ARG A 288 7.03 29.92 -17.79
N ALA A 289 5.83 30.41 -17.50
CA ALA A 289 5.22 31.53 -18.22
C ALA A 289 5.98 32.87 -18.05
N ILE A 290 6.82 32.98 -17.01
CA ILE A 290 7.58 34.17 -16.66
C ILE A 290 9.11 33.93 -16.67
N GLY A 291 9.55 32.79 -17.21
CA GLY A 291 10.95 32.45 -17.45
C GLY A 291 11.73 32.00 -16.23
N ILE A 292 11.07 31.51 -15.18
CA ILE A 292 11.73 30.92 -14.01
C ILE A 292 11.78 29.41 -14.18
N GLY A 293 12.99 28.86 -14.21
CA GLY A 293 13.21 27.41 -14.21
C GLY A 293 12.66 26.80 -12.91
N SER A 294 11.98 25.67 -13.02
CA SER A 294 11.34 25.04 -11.86
C SER A 294 11.37 23.52 -11.91
N ARG A 295 11.47 22.90 -10.74
CA ARG A 295 11.38 21.45 -10.54
C ARG A 295 10.15 21.11 -9.72
N ILE A 296 9.63 19.91 -9.94
CA ILE A 296 8.79 19.22 -8.95
C ILE A 296 9.70 18.25 -8.22
N VAL A 297 9.67 18.33 -6.89
CA VAL A 297 10.39 17.44 -5.98
C VAL A 297 9.36 16.63 -5.21
N THR A 298 9.60 15.33 -5.05
CA THR A 298 8.80 14.42 -4.23
C THR A 298 9.64 13.92 -3.06
N GLY A 299 9.00 13.63 -1.94
CA GLY A 299 9.64 13.07 -0.75
C GLY A 299 8.61 12.93 0.37
N ASP A 300 9.04 13.11 1.61
CA ASP A 300 8.15 13.13 2.77
C ASP A 300 8.17 14.50 3.44
N ALA A 301 7.02 14.98 3.90
CA ALA A 301 6.91 16.21 4.70
C ALA A 301 6.18 15.97 6.02
N PHE A 302 6.57 16.69 7.08
CA PHE A 302 5.89 16.69 8.37
C PHE A 302 4.72 17.68 8.38
N ASP A 303 3.49 17.18 8.51
CA ASP A 303 2.27 18.01 8.48
C ASP A 303 1.89 18.63 9.85
N GLY A 304 2.75 18.48 10.85
CA GLY A 304 2.49 18.85 12.24
C GLY A 304 2.04 17.68 13.12
N GLN A 305 1.66 16.55 12.53
CA GLN A 305 1.26 15.33 13.24
C GLN A 305 2.11 14.13 12.84
N ASN A 306 2.28 13.87 11.55
CA ASN A 306 3.04 12.74 11.02
C ASN A 306 3.83 13.14 9.77
N TYR A 307 4.81 12.31 9.41
CA TYR A 307 5.43 12.36 8.09
C TYR A 307 4.54 11.63 7.08
N GLY A 308 4.39 12.20 5.89
CA GLY A 308 3.69 11.56 4.78
C GLY A 308 4.20 12.01 3.42
N PRO A 309 3.82 11.29 2.34
CA PRO A 309 4.26 11.61 0.99
C PRO A 309 3.86 13.03 0.59
N HIS A 310 4.82 13.78 0.05
CA HIS A 310 4.63 15.18 -0.30
C HIS A 310 5.30 15.53 -1.63
N ALA A 311 4.80 16.60 -2.25
CA ALA A 311 5.36 17.17 -3.46
C ALA A 311 5.47 18.69 -3.32
N TRP A 312 6.64 19.24 -3.63
CA TRP A 312 6.94 20.66 -3.57
C TRP A 312 7.79 21.07 -4.78
N ASN A 313 8.34 22.29 -4.75
CA ASN A 313 9.12 22.84 -5.85
C ASN A 313 10.55 23.20 -5.47
N GLN A 314 11.38 23.27 -6.50
CA GLN A 314 12.55 24.14 -6.48
C GLN A 314 12.41 25.18 -7.59
N ALA A 315 12.90 26.38 -7.34
CA ALA A 315 12.99 27.44 -8.33
C ALA A 315 14.45 27.79 -8.60
N TYR A 316 14.83 27.89 -9.87
CA TYR A 316 16.15 28.36 -10.28
C TYR A 316 16.12 29.86 -10.46
N LEU A 317 16.91 30.56 -9.66
CA LEU A 317 17.08 32.00 -9.74
C LEU A 317 18.29 32.26 -10.64
N GLU A 318 18.07 32.67 -11.89
CA GLU A 318 19.14 32.78 -12.88
C GLU A 318 20.08 33.95 -12.54
N ASP A 319 19.54 35.03 -11.99
CA ASP A 319 20.30 36.19 -11.50
C ASP A 319 21.21 35.88 -10.30
N GLU A 320 20.89 34.86 -9.49
CA GLU A 320 21.69 34.40 -8.34
C GLU A 320 22.50 33.12 -8.64
N GLY A 321 22.13 32.36 -9.67
CA GLY A 321 22.78 31.10 -10.05
C GLY A 321 22.52 29.94 -9.08
N ILE A 322 21.39 29.95 -8.36
CA ILE A 322 21.08 28.98 -7.32
C ILE A 322 19.68 28.36 -7.49
N TRP A 323 19.52 27.15 -6.97
CA TRP A 323 18.22 26.52 -6.75
C TRP A 323 17.77 26.80 -5.32
N ILE A 324 16.54 27.25 -5.14
CA ILE A 324 15.92 27.46 -3.83
C ILE A 324 14.75 26.51 -3.63
N ASN A 325 14.52 26.05 -2.40
CA ASN A 325 13.35 25.23 -2.06
C ASN A 325 12.11 26.11 -1.88
N VAL A 326 10.98 25.68 -2.43
CA VAL A 326 9.71 26.41 -2.40
C VAL A 326 8.57 25.41 -2.21
N ASP A 327 7.77 25.57 -1.15
CA ASP A 327 6.53 24.79 -0.99
C ASP A 327 5.29 25.68 -0.80
N PRO A 328 4.57 25.98 -1.90
CA PRO A 328 3.34 26.75 -1.84
C PRO A 328 2.23 26.08 -1.02
N THR A 329 2.27 24.76 -0.83
CA THR A 329 1.27 24.01 -0.06
C THR A 329 1.27 24.45 1.40
N PHE A 330 2.46 24.67 1.97
CA PHE A 330 2.64 25.01 3.37
C PHE A 330 2.69 26.54 3.61
N TYR A 331 2.34 27.36 2.60
CA TYR A 331 2.33 28.82 2.70
C TYR A 331 1.57 29.37 3.92
N LEU A 332 0.42 28.76 4.24
CA LEU A 332 -0.38 29.16 5.40
C LEU A 332 0.16 28.65 6.74
N SER A 333 1.08 27.69 6.72
CA SER A 333 1.68 27.03 7.89
C SER A 333 2.99 27.68 8.34
N GLY A 334 3.62 28.52 7.50
CA GLY A 334 4.87 29.18 7.82
C GLY A 334 5.62 29.73 6.59
N ASN A 335 6.90 30.04 6.78
CA ASN A 335 7.76 30.44 5.65
C ASN A 335 8.43 29.21 5.03
N TYR A 336 7.96 28.79 3.86
CA TYR A 336 8.54 27.70 3.06
C TYR A 336 9.08 28.21 1.72
N PHE A 337 9.57 29.45 1.70
CA PHE A 337 10.29 30.04 0.57
C PHE A 337 11.76 30.28 0.94
N ASP A 338 12.65 29.46 0.37
CA ASP A 338 14.10 29.49 0.60
C ASP A 338 14.50 29.52 2.09
N ASN A 339 13.79 28.73 2.90
CA ASN A 339 14.03 28.66 4.33
C ASN A 339 15.25 27.77 4.63
N SER A 340 16.17 28.21 5.50
CA SER A 340 17.33 27.42 5.91
C SER A 340 16.98 26.14 6.68
N ASP A 341 15.78 26.09 7.25
CA ASP A 341 15.26 24.98 8.03
C ASP A 341 14.38 24.01 7.20
N PHE A 342 14.26 24.22 5.88
CA PHE A 342 13.38 23.45 5.00
C PHE A 342 13.58 21.92 5.10
N ASP A 343 14.84 21.48 5.20
CA ASP A 343 15.16 20.05 5.25
C ASP A 343 14.91 19.41 6.63
N LYS A 344 14.45 20.17 7.64
CA LYS A 344 14.09 19.62 8.96
C LYS A 344 12.76 18.88 8.92
N ASP A 345 11.84 19.31 8.07
CA ASP A 345 10.52 18.71 7.91
C ASP A 345 10.26 18.18 6.50
N HIS A 346 11.06 18.55 5.49
CA HIS A 346 11.05 17.95 4.15
C HIS A 346 12.26 17.04 3.97
N ILE A 347 12.02 15.73 3.89
CA ILE A 347 13.08 14.71 3.83
C ILE A 347 12.90 13.80 2.61
N ASN A 348 13.92 12.99 2.33
CA ASN A 348 13.92 12.02 1.22
C ASN A 348 13.62 12.65 -0.15
N ALA A 349 14.14 13.85 -0.37
CA ALA A 349 13.88 14.66 -1.55
C ALA A 349 14.43 14.02 -2.84
N GLU A 350 13.56 13.92 -3.85
CA GLU A 350 13.92 13.45 -5.18
C GLU A 350 13.28 14.30 -6.27
N ILE A 351 14.06 14.60 -7.31
CA ILE A 351 13.56 15.38 -8.46
C ILE A 351 12.68 14.48 -9.32
N ALA A 352 11.38 14.79 -9.36
CA ALA A 352 10.42 14.11 -10.23
C ALA A 352 10.50 14.64 -11.67
N GLY A 353 10.70 15.95 -11.83
CA GLY A 353 10.89 16.57 -13.15
C GLY A 353 11.46 17.99 -13.05
N GLU A 354 12.03 18.46 -14.16
CA GLU A 354 12.66 19.77 -14.31
C GLU A 354 12.21 20.43 -15.61
N TRP A 355 11.85 21.71 -15.54
CA TRP A 355 11.44 22.51 -16.69
C TRP A 355 12.11 23.88 -16.68
N LYS A 356 12.33 24.40 -17.87
CA LYS A 356 12.88 25.74 -18.12
C LYS A 356 11.80 26.69 -18.61
#